data_AF-A0A5C4S8S0-F1
#
_entry.id   AF-A0A5C4S8S0-F1
#
_cell.length_a   1.000
_cell.length_b   1.000
_cell.length_c   1.000
_cell.angle_alpha   90.00
_cell.angle_beta   90.00
_cell.angle_gamma   90.00
#
_symmetry.space_group_name_H-M   'P 1'
#
loop_
_entity.id
_entity.type
_entity.pdbx_description
1 polymer ?
#
loop_
_entity_poly.entity_id
_entity_poly.type
_entity_poly.pdbx_seq_one_letter_code
_entity_poly.pdbx_strand_id
1 'polypeptide(L)' 'MRIIKVLIASPSDVGEERKIAEEVITDWNTRHKGNNGLWLEPVLWELDAAPEMGKLVIAA' A
#
# COMPACT_ATOMS: atom_id res chain seq x y z
N MET A 1 -11.71 15.38 4.14
CA MET A 1 -10.96 14.12 4.11
C MET A 1 -9.71 14.33 3.27
N ARG A 2 -8.51 14.17 3.82
CA ARG A 2 -7.21 14.22 3.15
C ARG A 2 -6.73 12.78 3.00
N ILE A 3 -6.31 12.42 1.80
CA ILE A 3 -5.73 11.11 1.52
C ILE A 3 -4.24 11.32 1.31
N ILE A 4 -3.41 10.57 2.02
CA ILE A 4 -1.95 10.57 1.84
C ILE A 4 -1.55 9.19 1.35
N LYS A 5 -0.90 9.16 0.18
CA LYS A 5 -0.28 7.94 -0.34
C LYS A 5 1.00 7.65 0.42
N VAL A 6 1.11 6.45 0.95
CA VAL A 6 2.26 5.98 1.71
C VAL A 6 2.95 4.89 0.89
N LEU A 7 4.08 5.23 0.28
CA LEU A 7 4.89 4.27 -0.47
C LEU A 7 5.62 3.33 0.49
N ILE A 8 5.29 2.04 0.41
CA ILE A 8 6.01 0.96 1.07
C ILE A 8 7.10 0.50 0.10
N ALA A 9 8.27 1.16 0.18
CA ALA A 9 9.47 0.86 -0.59
C ALA A 9 10.21 -0.36 0.00
N SER A 10 9.55 -1.50 0.01
CA SER A 10 10.11 -2.76 0.48
C SER A 10 10.67 -3.57 -0.69
N PRO A 11 11.91 -4.10 -0.61
CA PRO A 11 12.39 -5.09 -1.58
C PRO A 11 11.58 -6.41 -1.48
N SER A 12 11.75 -7.30 -2.45
CA SER A 12 10.93 -8.52 -2.58
C SER A 12 11.25 -9.61 -1.55
N ASP A 13 12.33 -9.47 -0.79
CA ASP A 13 12.79 -10.43 0.23
C ASP A 13 12.20 -10.17 1.64
N VAL A 14 11.47 -9.07 1.83
CA VAL A 14 10.90 -8.64 3.13
C VAL A 14 9.36 -8.62 3.10
N GLY A 15 8.77 -9.73 2.64
CA GLY A 15 7.32 -9.87 2.48
C GLY A 15 6.54 -9.82 3.81
N GLU A 16 7.12 -10.35 4.90
CA GLU A 16 6.48 -10.35 6.22
C GLU A 16 6.42 -8.94 6.81
N GLU A 17 7.52 -8.18 6.74
CA GLU A 17 7.61 -6.80 7.23
C GLU A 17 6.66 -5.89 6.46
N ARG A 18 6.52 -6.11 5.16
CA ARG A 18 5.57 -5.38 4.31
C ARG A 18 4.13 -5.61 4.75
N LYS A 19 3.77 -6.86 5.02
CA LYS A 19 2.42 -7.20 5.50
C LYS A 19 2.14 -6.51 6.84
N ILE A 20 3.12 -6.47 7.74
CA ILE A 20 3.00 -5.75 9.01
C ILE A 20 2.76 -4.26 8.77
N ALA A 21 3.44 -3.64 7.81
CA ALA A 21 3.23 -2.23 7.47
C ALA A 21 1.80 -1.97 6.94
N GLU A 22 1.27 -2.84 6.09
CA GLU A 22 -0.11 -2.75 5.60
C GLU A 22 -1.16 -2.91 6.72
N GLU A 23 -0.94 -3.86 7.63
CA GLU A 23 -1.81 -4.08 8.80
C GLU A 23 -1.83 -2.87 9.73
N VAL A 24 -0.67 -2.25 9.99
CA VAL A 24 -0.55 -1.04 10.82
C VAL A 24 -1.29 0.13 10.18
N ILE A 25 -1.16 0.32 8.86
CA ILE A 25 -1.90 1.37 8.13
C ILE A 25 -3.41 1.15 8.21
N THR A 26 -3.85 -0.10 8.09
CA THR A 26 -5.27 -0.47 8.19
C THR A 26 -5.83 -0.25 9.59
N ASP A 27 -5.09 -0.64 10.63
CA ASP A 27 -5.46 -0.40 12.03
C ASP A 27 -5.51 1.10 12.33
N TRP A 28 -4.53 1.87 11.85
CA TRP A 28 -4.52 3.33 11.97
C TRP A 28 -5.78 3.94 11.35
N ASN A 29 -6.11 3.57 10.11
CA ASN A 29 -7.29 4.07 9.39
C ASN A 29 -8.58 3.74 10.14
N THR A 30 -8.66 2.54 10.72
CA THR A 30 -9.84 2.09 11.49
C THR A 30 -10.01 2.89 12.77
N ARG A 31 -8.92 3.18 13.49
CA ARG A 31 -8.95 3.97 14.73
C ARG A 31 -9.20 5.46 14.50
N HIS A 32 -8.81 5.99 13.34
CA HIS A 32 -8.88 7.43 13.04
C HIS A 32 -10.04 7.83 12.13
N LYS A 33 -10.91 6.88 11.75
CA LYS A 33 -12.03 7.03 10.80
C LYS A 33 -12.98 8.20 11.07
N GLY A 34 -13.03 8.73 12.31
CA GLY A 34 -13.92 9.83 12.69
C GLY A 34 -13.26 11.14 13.11
N ASN A 35 -11.97 11.16 13.45
CA ASN A 35 -11.40 12.25 14.26
C ASN A 35 -10.52 13.24 13.47
N ASN A 36 -9.75 12.76 12.49
CA ASN A 36 -8.70 13.59 11.86
C ASN A 36 -8.90 13.84 10.36
N GLY A 37 -9.95 13.28 9.77
CA GLY A 37 -10.21 13.41 8.34
C GLY A 37 -9.00 13.05 7.47
N LEU A 38 -8.09 12.21 7.95
CA LEU A 38 -6.88 11.76 7.28
C LEU A 38 -7.03 10.27 7.00
N TRP A 39 -6.69 9.86 5.79
CA TRP A 39 -6.71 8.48 5.33
C TRP A 39 -5.36 8.15 4.71
N LEU A 40 -4.74 7.05 5.16
CA LEU A 40 -3.47 6.58 4.64
C LEU A 40 -3.75 5.49 3.60
N GLU A 41 -3.32 5.71 2.37
CA GLU A 41 -3.43 4.73 1.28
C GLU A 41 -2.06 4.05 1.10
N PRO A 42 -1.92 2.75 1.45
CA PRO A 42 -0.67 2.03 1.23
C PRO A 42 -0.47 1.82 -0.28
N VAL A 43 0.72 2.15 -0.76
CA VAL A 43 1.17 1.94 -2.14
C VAL A 43 2.36 1.00 -2.09
N LEU A 44 2.24 -0.18 -2.69
CA LEU A 44 3.32 -1.16 -2.74
C LEU A 44 4.23 -0.88 -3.93
N TRP A 45 5.54 -0.88 -3.68
CA TRP A 45 6.55 -0.74 -4.75
C TRP A 45 6.35 -1.73 -5.90
N GLU A 46 5.93 -2.96 -5.59
CA GLU A 46 5.72 -4.02 -6.59
C GLU A 46 4.55 -3.77 -7.53
N LEU A 47 3.58 -2.93 -7.13
CA LEU A 47 2.39 -2.62 -7.95
C LEU A 47 2.59 -1.39 -8.85
N ASP A 48 3.58 -0.54 -8.55
CA ASP A 48 3.92 0.65 -9.33
C ASP A 48 5.25 0.52 -10.11
N ALA A 49 5.87 -0.66 -10.07
CA ALA A 49 6.88 -1.02 -11.06
C ALA A 49 6.18 -1.10 -12.42
N ALA A 50 6.35 -0.06 -13.26
CA ALA A 50 5.92 -0.07 -14.65
C ALA A 50 6.32 -1.43 -15.26
N PRO A 51 5.42 -2.14 -15.96
CA PRO A 51 5.76 -3.41 -16.57
C PRO A 51 6.94 -3.20 -17.53
N GLU A 52 8.15 -3.57 -17.10
CA GLU A 52 9.30 -3.69 -17.97
C GLU A 52 8.99 -4.84 -18.93
N MET A 53 8.44 -4.47 -20.10
CA MET A 53 8.48 -5.22 -21.34
C MET A 53 7.88 -6.66 -21.27
N GLY A 54 6.59 -6.75 -21.57
CA GLY A 54 6.09 -7.86 -22.39
C GLY A 54 5.51 -9.09 -21.68
N LYS A 55 4.43 -8.94 -20.89
CA LYS A 55 3.25 -9.81 -21.03
C LYS A 55 2.05 -9.23 -20.30
N LEU A 56 1.10 -8.75 -21.10
CA LEU A 56 -0.30 -8.65 -20.69
C LEU A 56 -0.79 -10.05 -20.29
N VAL A 57 -1.13 -10.23 -19.01
CA VAL A 57 -2.23 -11.11 -18.61
C VAL A 57 -3.05 -10.36 -17.55
N ILE A 58 -3.99 -9.58 -18.07
CA ILE A 58 -5.19 -9.14 -17.35
C ILE A 58 -6.26 -10.25 -17.45
N ALA A 59 -7.05 -10.36 -16.40
CA ALA A 59 -8.28 -11.15 -16.22
C ALA A 59 -8.07 -12.68 -16.06
N ALA A 60 -8.70 -13.35 -15.09
CA ALA A 60 -9.99 -13.12 -14.45
C ALA A 60 -9.99 -13.56 -12.98
#